data_AF-A0AAX3Y4L9-F1
#
_entry.id   AF-A0AAX3Y4L9-F1
#
_cell.length_a   1.000
_cell.length_b   1.000
_cell.length_c   1.000
_cell.angle_alpha   90.00
_cell.angle_beta   90.00
_cell.angle_gamma   90.00
#
_symmetry.space_group_name_H-M   'P 1'
#
loop_
_entity.id
_entity.type
_entity.pdbx_description
1 polymer ?
#
loop_
_entity_poly.entity_id
_entity_poly.type
_entity_poly.pdbx_seq_one_letter_code
_entity_poly.pdbx_strand_id
1 'polypeptide(L)'
;MFSSQREFTAYGPSYWAMIALFVVRSAILVWRGRCQTESQSRRLGRVLAVLTAAIYGATLVYFSFPPTIGGSVPLRLTDLATVAAACALWSRAQWAYALTYYWGLVLSTQALISPVLTGPDFPHYQFLAFWAIHLLVVWAAIYLTWGRRMRPRWRSYRFTVLVTVVWAASTFTFNRVAGTNYGFLNRKRLHRSHTSYH
;
A
#
# COMPACT_ATOMS: atom_id res chain seq x y z
N MET A 1 6.38 26.05 -24.76
CA MET A 1 5.86 24.68 -24.71
C MET A 1 5.80 24.27 -23.24
N PHE A 2 4.73 24.65 -22.55
CA PHE A 2 4.50 24.30 -21.14
C PHE A 2 3.67 23.02 -21.12
N SER A 3 4.27 21.91 -20.71
CA SER A 3 3.53 20.70 -20.36
C SER A 3 2.62 21.07 -19.18
N SER A 4 1.32 21.24 -19.43
CA SER A 4 0.34 21.35 -18.36
C SER A 4 0.38 20.04 -17.57
N GLN A 5 1.04 20.09 -16.40
CA GLN A 5 0.93 19.03 -15.40
C GLN A 5 -0.56 18.93 -15.07
N ARG A 6 -1.26 17.93 -15.62
CA ARG A 6 -2.65 17.68 -15.25
C ARG A 6 -2.61 17.29 -13.78
N GLU A 7 -3.36 18.03 -12.98
CA GLU A 7 -3.61 17.69 -11.59
C GLU A 7 -4.52 16.47 -11.57
N PHE A 8 -4.26 15.51 -10.67
CA PHE A 8 -5.06 14.30 -10.58
C PHE A 8 -6.52 14.68 -10.30
N THR A 9 -7.38 14.40 -11.27
CA THR A 9 -8.82 14.53 -11.08
C THR A 9 -9.35 13.18 -10.60
N ALA A 10 -9.70 13.12 -9.31
CA ALA A 10 -10.54 12.02 -8.83
C ALA A 10 -11.74 11.91 -9.79
N TYR A 11 -11.98 10.71 -10.34
CA TYR A 11 -13.00 10.41 -11.37
C TYR A 11 -12.67 10.75 -12.84
N GLY A 12 -11.43 11.11 -13.19
CA GLY A 12 -11.00 11.23 -14.58
C GLY A 12 -10.93 9.90 -15.34
N PRO A 13 -10.75 9.90 -16.68
CA PRO A 13 -10.64 8.68 -17.48
C PRO A 13 -9.50 7.75 -17.05
N SER A 14 -8.39 8.31 -16.54
CA SER A 14 -7.24 7.58 -16.01
C SER A 14 -7.61 6.74 -14.77
N TYR A 15 -8.44 7.27 -13.87
CA TYR A 15 -8.94 6.56 -12.70
C TYR A 15 -9.80 5.35 -13.10
N TRP A 16 -10.77 5.54 -14.00
CA TRP A 16 -11.62 4.45 -14.48
C TRP A 16 -10.83 3.38 -15.22
N ALA A 17 -9.82 3.76 -16.00
CA ALA A 17 -8.91 2.81 -16.64
C ALA A 17 -8.15 1.95 -15.61
N MET A 18 -7.67 2.56 -14.52
CA MET A 18 -7.00 1.80 -13.44
C MET A 18 -7.96 0.87 -12.69
N ILE A 19 -9.21 1.31 -12.45
CA ILE A 19 -10.24 0.44 -11.85
C ILE A 19 -10.58 -0.73 -12.76
N ALA A 20 -10.77 -0.49 -14.06
CA ALA A 20 -11.02 -1.55 -15.03
C ALA A 20 -9.86 -2.56 -15.06
N LEU A 21 -8.61 -2.06 -15.13
CA LEU A 21 -7.41 -2.89 -15.07
C LEU A 21 -7.37 -3.71 -13.76
N PHE A 22 -7.68 -3.08 -12.64
CA PHE A 22 -7.74 -3.74 -11.33
C PHE A 22 -8.73 -4.91 -11.31
N VAL A 23 -9.96 -4.69 -11.77
CA VAL A 23 -11.01 -5.71 -11.79
C VAL A 23 -10.64 -6.86 -12.73
N VAL A 24 -10.20 -6.55 -13.96
CA VAL A 24 -9.81 -7.56 -14.95
C VAL A 24 -8.66 -8.41 -14.45
N ARG A 25 -7.59 -7.79 -13.92
CA ARG A 25 -6.45 -8.55 -13.39
C ARG A 25 -6.81 -9.36 -12.15
N SER A 26 -7.67 -8.84 -11.29
CA SER A 26 -8.17 -9.61 -10.13
C SER A 26 -8.93 -10.86 -10.57
N ALA A 27 -9.82 -10.75 -11.55
CA ALA A 27 -10.56 -11.89 -12.10
C ALA A 27 -9.61 -12.94 -12.71
N ILE A 28 -8.62 -12.50 -13.50
CA ILE A 28 -7.60 -13.38 -14.08
C ILE A 28 -6.79 -14.09 -13.00
N LEU A 29 -6.37 -13.39 -11.94
CA LEU A 29 -5.61 -13.97 -10.84
C LEU A 29 -6.42 -15.02 -10.09
N VAL A 30 -7.70 -14.78 -9.82
CA VAL A 30 -8.58 -15.75 -9.17
C VAL A 30 -8.77 -16.97 -10.06
N TRP A 31 -9.06 -16.78 -11.35
CA TRP A 31 -9.24 -17.87 -12.29
C TRP A 31 -7.97 -18.71 -12.43
N ARG A 32 -6.82 -18.08 -12.72
CA ARG A 32 -5.53 -18.79 -12.81
C ARG A 32 -5.16 -19.45 -11.49
N GLY A 33 -5.40 -18.82 -10.35
CA GLY A 33 -5.11 -19.41 -9.04
C GLY A 33 -5.90 -20.70 -8.78
N ARG A 34 -7.13 -20.80 -9.28
CA ARG A 34 -7.99 -21.99 -9.18
C ARG A 34 -7.60 -23.10 -10.15
N CYS A 35 -7.06 -22.74 -11.33
CA CYS A 35 -6.66 -23.70 -12.36
C CYS A 35 -5.19 -24.14 -12.26
N GLN A 36 -4.39 -23.49 -11.41
CA GLN A 36 -2.95 -23.76 -11.29
C GLN A 36 -2.64 -24.99 -10.44
N THR A 37 -1.64 -25.75 -10.89
CA THR A 37 -0.98 -26.76 -10.07
C THR A 37 -0.16 -26.12 -8.94
N GLU A 38 0.22 -26.92 -7.94
CA GLU A 38 1.02 -26.43 -6.80
C GLU A 38 2.36 -25.83 -7.24
N SER A 39 3.03 -26.45 -8.22
CA SER A 39 4.31 -25.98 -8.76
C SER A 39 4.18 -24.67 -9.54
N GLN A 40 3.17 -24.55 -10.40
CA GLN A 40 2.89 -23.31 -11.14
C GLN A 40 2.57 -22.16 -10.20
N SER A 41 1.78 -22.42 -9.15
CA SER A 41 1.45 -21.41 -8.15
C SER A 41 2.66 -20.98 -7.32
N ARG A 42 3.59 -21.89 -6.98
CA ARG A 42 4.85 -21.52 -6.32
C ARG A 42 5.71 -20.65 -7.22
N ARG A 43 5.79 -20.97 -8.51
CA ARG A 43 6.55 -20.17 -9.49
C ARG A 43 5.97 -18.77 -9.63
N LEU A 44 4.64 -18.66 -9.81
CA LEU A 44 3.96 -17.37 -9.90
C LEU A 44 4.11 -16.55 -8.62
N GLY A 45 3.95 -17.19 -7.44
CA GLY A 45 4.16 -16.54 -6.15
C GLY A 45 5.57 -15.98 -6.00
N ARG A 46 6.61 -16.74 -6.37
CA ARG A 46 8.01 -16.26 -6.34
C ARG A 46 8.24 -15.10 -7.31
N VAL A 47 7.73 -15.19 -8.54
CA VAL A 47 7.85 -14.11 -9.53
C VAL A 47 7.19 -12.83 -9.01
N LEU A 48 5.97 -12.93 -8.47
CA LEU A 48 5.26 -11.78 -7.91
C LEU A 48 6.01 -11.23 -6.69
N ALA A 49 6.51 -12.07 -5.79
CA ALA A 49 7.26 -11.65 -4.61
C ALA A 49 8.55 -10.90 -4.98
N VAL A 50 9.33 -11.43 -5.94
CA VAL A 50 10.55 -10.78 -6.43
C VAL A 50 10.22 -9.46 -7.10
N LEU A 51 9.14 -9.40 -7.89
CA LEU A 51 8.68 -8.16 -8.50
C LEU A 51 8.27 -7.12 -7.44
N THR A 52 7.51 -7.51 -6.41
CA THR A 52 7.16 -6.63 -5.29
C THR A 52 8.41 -6.09 -4.60
N ALA A 53 9.34 -6.97 -4.27
CA ALA A 53 10.55 -6.62 -3.55
C ALA A 53 11.48 -5.71 -4.39
N ALA A 54 11.60 -5.97 -5.68
CA ALA A 54 12.38 -5.14 -6.59
C ALA A 54 11.80 -3.73 -6.74
N ILE A 55 10.48 -3.61 -6.94
CA ILE A 55 9.81 -2.30 -7.03
C ILE A 55 9.96 -1.52 -5.71
N TYR A 56 9.73 -2.19 -4.58
CA TYR A 56 9.88 -1.58 -3.27
C TYR A 56 11.33 -1.16 -2.98
N GLY A 57 12.30 -2.02 -3.29
CA GLY A 57 13.73 -1.73 -3.13
C GLY A 57 14.19 -0.56 -4.00
N ALA A 58 13.76 -0.50 -5.27
CA ALA A 58 14.04 0.63 -6.14
C ALA A 58 13.44 1.95 -5.61
N THR A 59 12.22 1.88 -5.07
CA THR A 59 11.56 3.03 -4.43
C THR A 59 12.34 3.49 -3.20
N LEU A 60 12.80 2.56 -2.35
CA LEU A 60 13.58 2.87 -1.17
C LEU A 60 14.92 3.53 -1.51
N VAL A 61 15.63 3.02 -2.52
CA VAL A 61 16.87 3.62 -3.02
C VAL A 61 16.62 5.03 -3.55
N TYR A 62 15.56 5.21 -4.35
CA TYR A 62 15.21 6.51 -4.91
C TYR A 62 14.92 7.57 -3.83
N PHE A 63 14.15 7.21 -2.79
CA PHE A 63 13.82 8.13 -1.68
C PHE A 63 14.95 8.29 -0.64
N SER A 64 16.05 7.52 -0.76
CA SER A 64 17.22 7.68 0.10
C SER A 64 18.14 8.82 -0.34
N PHE A 65 17.93 9.38 -1.53
CA PHE A 65 18.76 10.46 -2.08
C PHE A 65 17.89 11.65 -2.53
N PRO A 66 17.77 12.75 -1.74
CA PRO A 66 18.46 13.08 -0.50
C PRO A 66 17.78 12.54 0.78
N PRO A 67 18.57 12.18 1.82
CA PRO A 67 18.02 11.69 3.09
C PRO A 67 17.31 12.83 3.83
N THR A 68 15.98 12.76 3.90
CA THR A 68 15.17 13.74 4.63
C THR A 68 14.51 13.03 5.82
N ILE A 69 14.64 13.61 7.02
CA ILE A 69 14.14 13.04 8.28
C ILE A 69 12.61 12.80 8.25
N GLY A 70 11.89 13.46 7.32
CA GLY A 70 10.45 13.25 7.04
C GLY A 70 10.12 12.29 5.88
N GLY A 71 11.09 11.93 5.04
CA GLY A 71 10.90 11.08 3.86
C GLY A 71 11.53 9.68 3.96
N SER A 72 12.50 9.49 4.86
CA SER A 72 13.40 8.33 4.86
C SER A 72 13.07 7.26 5.90
N VAL A 73 11.92 7.35 6.58
CA VAL A 73 11.52 6.35 7.57
C VAL A 73 10.43 5.46 6.96
N PRO A 74 10.75 4.23 6.50
CA PRO A 74 9.78 3.26 5.97
C PRO A 74 8.98 2.60 7.11
N LEU A 75 8.52 3.40 8.07
CA LEU A 75 7.60 2.98 9.12
C LEU A 75 6.14 3.14 8.68
N ARG A 76 5.85 3.50 7.41
CA ARG A 76 4.46 3.55 6.98
C ARG A 76 3.91 2.14 6.95
N LEU A 77 2.70 1.96 7.48
CA LEU A 77 2.09 0.62 7.54
C LEU A 77 1.92 0.00 6.14
N THR A 78 1.86 0.81 5.08
CA THR A 78 1.85 0.38 3.67
C THR A 78 3.16 -0.27 3.23
N ASP A 79 4.30 0.22 3.74
CA ASP A 79 5.62 -0.35 3.47
C ASP A 79 5.72 -1.74 4.12
N LEU A 80 5.27 -1.85 5.38
CA LEU A 80 5.18 -3.12 6.10
C LEU A 80 4.21 -4.10 5.41
N ALA A 81 3.07 -3.62 4.90
CA ALA A 81 2.13 -4.43 4.13
C ALA A 81 2.74 -4.96 2.82
N THR A 82 3.58 -4.16 2.16
CA THR A 82 4.28 -4.54 0.93
C THR A 82 5.29 -5.66 1.20
N VAL A 83 6.06 -5.55 2.27
CA VAL A 83 6.99 -6.61 2.71
C VAL A 83 6.21 -7.87 3.11
N ALA A 84 5.14 -7.73 3.88
CA ALA A 84 4.29 -8.86 4.26
C ALA A 84 3.71 -9.58 3.04
N ALA A 85 3.30 -8.85 1.99
CA ALA A 85 2.79 -9.41 0.74
C ALA A 85 3.85 -10.23 0.01
N ALA A 86 5.07 -9.71 -0.12
CA ALA A 86 6.19 -10.43 -0.71
C ALA A 86 6.51 -11.71 0.09
N CYS A 87 6.57 -11.62 1.42
CA CYS A 87 6.77 -12.77 2.30
C CYS A 87 5.64 -13.80 2.17
N ALA A 88 4.38 -13.37 2.09
CA ALA A 88 3.22 -14.23 1.95
C ALA A 88 3.22 -14.97 0.61
N LEU A 89 3.58 -14.29 -0.48
CA LEU A 89 3.69 -14.89 -1.82
C LEU A 89 4.84 -15.90 -1.90
N TRP A 90 5.97 -15.62 -1.24
CA TRP A 90 7.15 -16.48 -1.24
C TRP A 90 6.98 -17.72 -0.35
N SER A 91 6.62 -17.51 0.91
CA SER A 91 6.60 -18.55 1.95
C SER A 91 5.24 -19.20 2.15
N ARG A 92 4.15 -18.53 1.73
CA ARG A 92 2.76 -18.88 2.08
C ARG A 92 2.52 -19.03 3.59
N ALA A 93 3.34 -18.39 4.40
CA ALA A 93 3.18 -18.43 5.85
C ALA A 93 1.87 -17.76 6.28
N GLN A 94 1.14 -18.39 7.20
CA GLN A 94 -0.17 -17.92 7.65
C GLN A 94 -0.13 -16.55 8.34
N TRP A 95 0.97 -16.22 9.02
CA TRP A 95 1.14 -14.91 9.65
C TRP A 95 1.31 -13.80 8.59
N ALA A 96 2.14 -14.03 7.57
CA ALA A 96 2.38 -13.06 6.50
C ALA A 96 1.14 -12.87 5.64
N TYR A 97 0.43 -13.97 5.35
CA TYR A 97 -0.85 -13.94 4.67
C TYR A 97 -1.89 -13.11 5.46
N ALA A 98 -2.00 -13.29 6.77
CA ALA A 98 -2.95 -12.52 7.58
C ALA A 98 -2.62 -11.03 7.57
N LEU A 99 -1.35 -10.64 7.74
CA LEU A 99 -0.93 -9.24 7.61
C LEU A 99 -1.27 -8.68 6.22
N THR A 100 -0.95 -9.42 5.16
CA THR A 100 -1.27 -9.02 3.77
C THR A 100 -2.78 -8.88 3.55
N TYR A 101 -3.57 -9.80 4.11
CA TYR A 101 -5.01 -9.79 3.98
C TYR A 101 -5.63 -8.58 4.69
N TYR A 102 -5.33 -8.40 5.98
CA TYR A 102 -5.93 -7.35 6.78
C TYR A 102 -5.36 -5.97 6.43
N TRP A 103 -4.03 -5.82 6.35
CA TRP A 103 -3.45 -4.53 6.02
C TRP A 103 -3.58 -4.20 4.55
N GLY A 104 -3.32 -5.15 3.64
CA GLY A 104 -3.41 -4.91 2.21
C GLY A 104 -4.82 -4.57 1.76
N LEU A 105 -5.85 -5.32 2.19
CA LEU A 105 -7.21 -5.00 1.79
C LEU A 105 -7.75 -3.74 2.46
N VAL A 106 -7.39 -3.44 3.71
CA VAL A 106 -7.92 -2.26 4.39
C VAL A 106 -7.14 -1.00 3.98
N LEU A 107 -5.82 -0.98 4.17
CA LEU A 107 -5.01 0.20 3.92
C LEU A 107 -4.85 0.49 2.45
N SER A 108 -4.60 -0.52 1.61
CA SER A 108 -4.41 -0.23 0.19
C SER A 108 -5.72 0.19 -0.48
N THR A 109 -6.85 -0.39 -0.10
CA THR A 109 -8.15 0.08 -0.58
C THR A 109 -8.44 1.50 -0.09
N GLN A 110 -8.16 1.82 1.18
CA GLN A 110 -8.30 3.18 1.69
C GLN A 110 -7.41 4.16 0.91
N ALA A 111 -6.15 3.81 0.64
CA ALA A 111 -5.22 4.65 -0.09
C ALA A 111 -5.61 4.87 -1.55
N LEU A 112 -6.27 3.88 -2.19
CA LEU A 112 -6.80 4.00 -3.55
C LEU A 112 -8.06 4.86 -3.62
N ILE A 113 -8.87 4.87 -2.55
CA ILE A 113 -10.12 5.64 -2.48
C ILE A 113 -9.89 7.07 -1.96
N SER A 114 -8.93 7.27 -1.05
CA SER A 114 -8.65 8.59 -0.48
C SER A 114 -8.06 9.53 -1.54
N PRO A 115 -8.70 10.68 -1.84
CA PRO A 115 -8.22 11.65 -2.81
C PRO A 115 -7.07 12.52 -2.27
N VAL A 116 -6.19 11.95 -1.44
CA VAL A 116 -5.04 12.65 -0.83
C VAL A 116 -3.82 12.66 -1.75
N LEU A 117 -3.90 12.01 -2.92
CA LEU A 117 -2.96 12.23 -4.04
C LEU A 117 -3.09 13.67 -4.55
N THR A 118 -2.51 14.59 -3.77
CA THR A 118 -2.15 15.97 -4.14
C THR A 118 -0.84 15.91 -4.93
N GLY A 119 -0.83 15.07 -5.96
CA GLY A 119 0.33 14.77 -6.78
C GLY A 119 -0.02 14.80 -8.26
N PRO A 120 0.99 14.93 -9.14
CA PRO A 120 0.78 15.02 -10.59
C PRO A 120 0.05 13.78 -11.13
N ASP A 121 -0.94 14.00 -12.01
CA ASP A 121 -1.68 12.94 -12.69
C ASP A 121 -0.75 12.17 -13.66
N PHE A 122 -1.29 11.14 -14.29
CA PHE A 122 -0.62 10.41 -15.36
C PHE A 122 0.00 11.37 -16.40
N PRO A 123 1.27 11.19 -16.83
CA PRO A 123 2.12 9.99 -16.71
C PRO A 123 3.27 10.11 -15.69
N HIS A 124 3.06 10.72 -14.51
CA HIS A 124 4.17 10.86 -13.56
C HIS A 124 4.58 9.53 -12.89
N TYR A 125 5.89 9.27 -12.76
CA TYR A 125 6.43 8.02 -12.22
C TYR A 125 5.94 7.73 -10.79
N GLN A 126 5.73 8.77 -9.97
CA GLN A 126 5.23 8.64 -8.60
C GLN A 126 3.80 8.09 -8.56
N PHE A 127 2.94 8.54 -9.47
CA PHE A 127 1.57 8.03 -9.61
C PHE A 127 1.59 6.54 -9.98
N LEU A 128 2.40 6.17 -10.98
CA LEU A 128 2.52 4.78 -11.42
C LEU A 128 3.09 3.87 -10.31
N ALA A 129 4.14 4.30 -9.61
CA ALA A 129 4.74 3.53 -8.52
C ALA A 129 3.76 3.36 -7.34
N PHE A 130 3.01 4.42 -7.00
CA PHE A 130 1.96 4.37 -5.99
C PHE A 130 0.90 3.33 -6.36
N TRP A 131 0.28 3.45 -7.52
CA TRP A 131 -0.75 2.50 -7.97
C TRP A 131 -0.19 1.09 -8.08
N ALA A 132 1.02 0.91 -8.62
CA ALA A 132 1.64 -0.41 -8.78
C ALA A 132 1.80 -1.12 -7.43
N ILE A 133 2.39 -0.47 -6.41
CA ILE A 133 2.58 -1.10 -5.10
C ILE A 133 1.24 -1.46 -4.45
N HIS A 134 0.26 -0.54 -4.47
CA HIS A 134 -1.03 -0.76 -3.82
C HIS A 134 -1.84 -1.85 -4.51
N LEU A 135 -1.94 -1.83 -5.84
CA LEU A 135 -2.64 -2.87 -6.59
C LEU A 135 -1.97 -4.22 -6.42
N LEU A 136 -0.63 -4.29 -6.38
CA LEU A 136 0.10 -5.55 -6.28
C LEU A 136 -0.06 -6.20 -4.90
N VAL A 137 -0.13 -5.42 -3.82
CA VAL A 137 -0.45 -5.89 -2.48
C VAL A 137 -1.89 -6.42 -2.41
N VAL A 138 -2.86 -5.69 -2.97
CA VAL A 138 -4.27 -6.13 -3.02
C VAL A 138 -4.41 -7.41 -3.86
N TRP A 139 -3.77 -7.47 -5.02
CA TRP A 139 -3.73 -8.65 -5.87
C TRP A 139 -3.09 -9.86 -5.18
N ALA A 140 -2.05 -9.65 -4.37
CA ALA A 140 -1.46 -10.72 -3.56
C ALA A 140 -2.47 -11.28 -2.55
N ALA A 141 -3.17 -10.40 -1.82
CA ALA A 141 -4.24 -10.79 -0.90
C ALA A 141 -5.37 -11.54 -1.63
N ILE A 142 -5.79 -11.04 -2.80
CA ILE A 142 -6.85 -11.64 -3.60
C ILE A 142 -6.45 -13.04 -4.10
N TYR A 143 -5.27 -13.15 -4.69
CA TYR A 143 -4.75 -14.40 -5.23
C TYR A 143 -4.61 -15.47 -4.14
N LEU A 144 -4.03 -15.14 -2.99
CA LEU A 144 -3.87 -16.08 -1.89
C LEU A 144 -5.23 -16.51 -1.29
N THR A 145 -6.18 -15.58 -1.18
CA THR A 145 -7.49 -15.85 -0.57
C THR A 145 -8.43 -16.61 -1.52
N TRP A 146 -8.69 -16.07 -2.71
CA TRP A 146 -9.70 -16.62 -3.62
C TRP A 146 -9.13 -17.54 -4.69
N GLY A 147 -7.88 -17.32 -5.11
CA GLY A 147 -7.18 -18.21 -6.03
C GLY A 147 -6.70 -19.47 -5.32
N ARG A 148 -5.96 -19.31 -4.21
CA ARG A 148 -5.34 -20.40 -3.44
C ARG A 148 -6.16 -20.89 -2.26
N ARG A 149 -7.34 -20.30 -2.03
CA ARG A 149 -8.29 -20.71 -0.98
C ARG A 149 -7.70 -20.67 0.44
N MET A 150 -6.66 -19.86 0.67
CA MET A 150 -6.19 -19.59 2.02
C MET A 150 -7.25 -18.81 2.78
N ARG A 151 -7.43 -19.10 4.07
CA ARG A 151 -8.42 -18.41 4.91
C ARG A 151 -7.73 -17.82 6.15
N PRO A 152 -8.09 -16.58 6.54
CA PRO A 152 -7.53 -16.00 7.74
C PRO A 152 -8.00 -16.79 8.96
N ARG A 153 -7.10 -17.03 9.90
CA ARG A 153 -7.40 -17.71 11.17
C ARG A 153 -7.57 -16.67 12.27
N TRP A 154 -8.48 -16.92 13.21
CA TRP A 154 -8.69 -16.07 14.39
C TRP A 154 -7.42 -15.78 15.20
N ARG A 155 -6.52 -16.76 15.33
CA ARG A 155 -5.21 -16.57 15.98
C ARG A 155 -4.33 -15.56 15.22
N SER A 156 -4.33 -15.63 13.89
CA SER A 156 -3.58 -14.70 13.05
C SER A 156 -4.23 -13.30 13.02
N TYR A 157 -5.54 -13.20 13.20
CA TYR A 157 -6.23 -11.92 13.38
C TYR A 157 -5.75 -11.21 14.66
N ARG A 158 -5.76 -11.90 15.81
CA ARG A 158 -5.25 -11.35 17.08
C ARG A 158 -3.80 -10.91 16.96
N PHE A 159 -2.97 -11.71 16.28
CA PHE A 159 -1.59 -11.33 15.98
C PHE A 159 -1.52 -10.05 15.15
N THR A 160 -2.32 -9.94 14.08
CA THR A 160 -2.35 -8.74 13.24
C THR A 160 -2.78 -7.50 14.01
N VAL A 161 -3.80 -7.62 14.87
CA VAL A 161 -4.25 -6.54 15.76
C VAL A 161 -3.12 -6.14 16.71
N LEU A 162 -2.46 -7.10 17.36
CA LEU A 162 -1.34 -6.82 18.27
C LEU A 162 -0.21 -6.08 17.55
N VAL A 163 0.20 -6.57 16.38
CA VAL A 163 1.25 -5.94 15.58
C VAL A 163 0.84 -4.51 15.17
N THR A 164 -0.42 -4.30 14.83
CA THR A 164 -0.96 -2.97 14.48
C THR A 164 -0.92 -2.02 15.68
N VAL A 165 -1.28 -2.50 16.87
CA VAL A 165 -1.24 -1.71 18.11
C VAL A 165 0.20 -1.38 18.49
N VAL A 166 1.11 -2.35 18.44
CA VAL A 166 2.54 -2.13 18.69
C VAL A 166 3.11 -1.10 17.72
N TRP A 167 2.79 -1.23 16.43
CA TRP A 167 3.20 -0.25 15.42
C TRP A 167 2.64 1.14 15.71
N ALA A 168 1.35 1.25 16.06
CA ALA A 168 0.72 2.53 16.36
C ALA A 168 1.36 3.19 17.59
N ALA A 169 1.64 2.41 18.63
CA ALA A 169 2.35 2.86 19.83
C ALA A 169 3.77 3.33 19.51
N SER A 170 4.53 2.55 18.73
CA SER A 170 5.89 2.92 18.30
C SER A 170 5.90 4.21 17.47
N THR A 171 4.96 4.35 16.54
CA THR A 171 4.81 5.55 15.71
C THR A 171 4.45 6.76 16.57
N PHE A 172 3.51 6.60 17.52
CA PHE A 172 3.13 7.66 18.45
C PHE A 172 4.28 8.10 19.36
N THR A 173 5.06 7.15 19.89
CA THR A 173 6.25 7.44 20.71
C THR A 173 7.35 8.13 19.89
N PHE A 174 7.60 7.65 18.66
CA PHE A 174 8.55 8.30 17.76
C PHE A 174 8.15 9.75 17.47
N ASN A 175 6.87 10.01 17.21
CA ASN A 175 6.34 11.36 16.99
C ASN A 175 6.54 12.29 18.18
N ARG A 176 6.42 11.76 19.41
CA ARG A 176 6.63 12.52 20.65
C ARG A 176 8.10 12.87 20.87
N VAL A 177 9.02 11.95 20.56
CA VAL A 177 10.46 12.12 20.79
C VAL A 177 11.14 12.95 19.69
N ALA A 178 10.72 12.79 18.43
CA ALA A 178 11.33 13.48 17.29
C ALA A 178 10.82 14.92 17.05
N GLY A 179 9.78 15.37 17.77
CA GLY A 179 9.18 16.71 17.56
C GLY A 179 8.49 16.89 16.20
N THR A 180 8.33 15.81 15.42
CA THR A 180 7.75 15.82 14.07
C THR A 180 6.28 15.39 14.05
N ASN A 181 5.47 16.00 13.19
CA ASN A 181 4.03 15.72 13.02
C ASN A 181 3.78 14.55 12.05
N TYR A 182 4.39 13.40 12.32
CA TYR A 182 4.23 12.20 11.50
C TYR A 182 2.82 11.60 11.72
N GLY A 183 2.09 11.29 10.64
CA GLY A 183 0.77 10.64 10.73
C GLY A 183 -0.43 11.56 11.04
N PHE A 184 -0.32 12.89 10.86
CA PHE A 184 -1.43 13.86 10.99
C PHE A 184 -2.16 13.89 12.34
N LEU A 185 -1.61 13.28 13.39
CA LEU A 185 -2.28 13.23 14.70
C LEU A 185 -2.15 14.53 15.50
N ASN A 186 -1.27 15.45 15.10
CA ASN A 186 -0.86 16.56 15.97
C ASN A 186 -1.30 17.96 15.50
N ARG A 187 -2.29 18.10 14.60
CA ARG A 187 -2.86 19.45 14.38
C ARG A 187 -4.34 19.49 14.05
N LYS A 188 -5.16 19.69 15.08
CA LYS A 188 -6.39 20.49 14.95
C LYS A 188 -5.96 21.94 14.71
N ARG A 189 -6.08 22.46 13.48
CA ARG A 189 -5.99 23.92 13.27
C ARG A 189 -7.22 24.52 13.97
N LEU A 190 -6.99 25.22 15.08
CA LEU A 190 -7.95 26.20 15.55
C LEU A 190 -8.06 27.25 14.45
N HIS A 191 -9.27 27.41 13.89
CA HIS A 191 -9.62 28.54 13.04
C HIS A 191 -9.35 29.81 13.84
N ARG A 192 -8.29 30.56 13.51
CA ARG A 192 -8.13 31.93 13.99
C ARG A 192 -8.89 32.81 13.01
N SER A 193 -10.14 33.09 13.34
CA SER A 193 -10.93 34.13 12.68
C SER A 193 -10.24 35.48 12.89
N HIS A 194 -9.57 36.00 11.86
CA HIS A 194 -9.22 37.41 11.79
C HIS A 194 -10.37 38.13 11.08
N THR A 195 -11.31 38.61 11.87
CA THR A 195 -12.21 39.69 11.48
C THR A 195 -11.40 40.97 11.69
N SER A 196 -10.91 41.58 10.61
CA SER A 196 -10.37 42.95 10.66
C SER A 196 -11.42 43.89 10.08
N TYR A 197 -12.15 44.56 10.96
CA TYR A 197 -12.68 45.90 10.72
C TYR A 197 -11.85 46.83 11.60
N HIS A 198 -11.16 47.78 10.99
CA HIS A 198 -11.00 49.18 11.38
C HIS A 198 -10.08 49.88 10.39
#